data_AF-A0A966C778-F1
#
_entry.id   AF-A0A966C778-F1
#
_cell.length_a   1.000
_cell.length_b   1.000
_cell.length_c   1.000
_cell.angle_alpha   90.00
_cell.angle_beta   90.00
_cell.angle_gamma   90.00
#
_symmetry.space_group_name_H-M   'P 1'
#
loop_
_entity.id
_entity.type
_entity.pdbx_description
1 polymer ?
#
loop_
_entity_poly.entity_id
_entity_poly.type
_entity_poly.pdbx_seq_one_letter_code
_entity_poly.pdbx_strand_id
1 'polypeptide(L)'
;MIVAEFVEDRLASYYEEHPDLSLPAEQALARARKTFDVSYSASLVFAFSSTEIAIQDLLLKPVVVGLTHNPDLSDLMAALIDIRSRQTEKFLLYIMDEVGLPNIKEQKLPNGHSIWKEKNIIQDVRNKVLHRGTSASKEETERALVLGEYVLHELYPTVRDHFTYRSTGWI
;
A
#
# COMPACT_ATOMS: atom_id res chain seq x y z
N MET A 1 -22.69 15.48 -0.90
CA MET A 1 -21.75 16.61 -0.78
C MET A 1 -21.25 16.83 0.65
N ILE A 2 -22.03 16.62 1.72
CA ILE A 2 -21.52 16.71 3.12
C ILE A 2 -20.69 15.48 3.56
N VAL A 3 -21.01 14.30 3.03
CA VAL A 3 -20.33 13.04 3.44
C VAL A 3 -18.91 12.94 2.87
N ALA A 4 -18.64 13.50 1.69
CA ALA A 4 -17.32 13.43 1.06
C ALA A 4 -16.30 14.34 1.78
N GLU A 5 -16.64 15.60 2.04
CA GLU A 5 -15.80 16.54 2.80
C GLU A 5 -15.47 16.00 4.19
N PHE A 6 -16.43 15.37 4.86
CA PHE A 6 -16.21 14.78 6.19
C PHE A 6 -15.24 13.58 6.19
N VAL A 7 -15.24 12.78 5.11
CA VAL A 7 -14.31 11.65 4.95
C VAL A 7 -12.90 12.16 4.62
N GLU A 8 -12.79 13.21 3.80
CA GLU A 8 -11.52 13.86 3.47
C GLU A 8 -10.85 14.48 4.71
N ASP A 9 -11.59 15.23 5.54
CA ASP A 9 -11.05 15.86 6.76
C ASP A 9 -10.51 14.84 7.76
N ARG A 10 -11.19 13.69 7.89
CA ARG A 10 -10.76 12.60 8.78
C ARG A 10 -9.55 11.86 8.23
N LEU A 11 -9.48 11.66 6.93
CA LEU A 11 -8.31 11.10 6.26
C LEU A 11 -7.08 11.98 6.46
N ALA A 12 -7.22 13.30 6.28
CA ALA A 12 -6.16 14.26 6.56
C ALA A 12 -5.71 14.20 8.01
N SER A 13 -6.65 14.26 8.95
CA SER A 13 -6.38 14.17 10.40
C SER A 13 -5.63 12.88 10.75
N TYR A 14 -6.00 11.74 10.15
CA TYR A 14 -5.32 10.47 10.39
C TYR A 14 -3.84 10.53 10.03
N TYR A 15 -3.49 11.09 8.86
CA TYR A 15 -2.11 11.22 8.44
C TYR A 15 -1.32 12.23 9.29
N GLU A 16 -1.96 13.32 9.72
CA GLU A 16 -1.34 14.34 10.59
C GLU A 16 -1.04 13.80 11.99
N GLU A 17 -1.95 12.98 12.55
CA GLU A 17 -1.78 12.33 13.86
C GLU A 17 -0.73 11.20 13.85
N HIS A 18 -0.40 10.67 12.67
CA HIS A 18 0.52 9.55 12.50
C HIS A 18 1.68 9.90 11.54
N PRO A 19 2.57 10.85 11.90
CA PRO A 19 3.64 11.31 11.01
C PRO A 19 4.65 10.22 10.64
N ASP A 20 4.82 9.20 11.51
CA ASP A 20 5.74 8.08 11.30
C ASP A 20 5.07 6.85 10.67
N LEU A 21 3.86 6.99 10.11
CA LEU A 21 3.07 5.87 9.57
C LEU A 21 3.84 5.05 8.53
N SER A 22 4.72 5.68 7.75
CA SER A 22 5.49 5.00 6.69
C SER A 22 6.72 4.23 7.20
N LEU A 23 7.17 4.52 8.42
CA LEU A 23 8.42 4.00 8.96
C LEU A 23 8.54 2.47 8.90
N PRO A 24 7.50 1.66 9.19
CA PRO A 24 7.62 0.21 9.08
C PRO A 24 7.84 -0.28 7.63
N ALA A 25 7.18 0.34 6.65
CA ALA A 25 7.36 0.03 5.24
C ALA A 25 8.77 0.45 4.76
N GLU A 26 9.20 1.66 5.12
CA GLU A 26 10.55 2.18 4.85
C GLU A 26 11.65 1.24 5.35
N GLN A 27 11.52 0.79 6.60
CA GLN A 27 12.47 -0.15 7.18
C GLN A 27 12.46 -1.50 6.47
N ALA A 28 11.29 -2.00 6.06
CA ALA A 28 11.19 -3.24 5.28
C ALA A 28 11.90 -3.09 3.93
N LEU A 29 11.65 -1.99 3.20
CA LEU A 29 12.30 -1.74 1.91
C LEU A 29 13.81 -1.54 2.03
N ALA A 30 14.26 -0.82 3.06
CA ALA A 30 15.68 -0.65 3.36
C ALA A 30 16.37 -1.99 3.68
N ARG A 31 15.70 -2.88 4.43
CA ARG A 31 16.20 -4.25 4.68
C ARG A 31 16.28 -5.05 3.40
N ALA A 32 15.25 -4.96 2.54
CA ALA A 32 15.25 -5.64 1.25
C ALA A 32 16.50 -5.29 0.45
N ARG A 33 16.77 -3.98 0.28
CA ARG A 33 17.97 -3.46 -0.42
C ARG A 33 19.27 -3.99 0.17
N LYS A 34 19.41 -3.98 1.51
CA LYS A 34 20.61 -4.49 2.19
C LYS A 34 20.84 -5.98 1.99
N THR A 35 19.77 -6.75 1.79
CA THR A 35 19.84 -8.21 1.62
C THR A 35 19.93 -8.65 0.17
N PHE A 36 19.79 -7.76 -0.80
CA PHE A 36 19.68 -8.10 -2.22
C PHE A 36 20.85 -8.94 -2.73
N ASP A 37 22.09 -8.49 -2.48
CA ASP A 37 23.31 -9.19 -2.93
C ASP A 37 23.66 -10.42 -2.05
N VAL A 38 22.96 -10.61 -0.93
CA VAL A 38 23.19 -11.73 0.01
C VAL A 38 22.19 -12.86 -0.22
N SER A 39 20.91 -12.52 -0.40
CA SER A 39 19.82 -13.48 -0.59
C SER A 39 18.63 -12.81 -1.28
N TYR A 40 18.42 -13.18 -2.54
CA TYR A 40 17.23 -12.77 -3.32
C TYR A 40 15.93 -13.14 -2.62
N SER A 41 15.84 -14.34 -2.04
CA SER A 41 14.66 -14.77 -1.28
C SER A 41 14.36 -13.86 -0.08
N ALA A 42 15.36 -13.53 0.73
CA ALA A 42 15.17 -12.63 1.87
C ALA A 42 14.79 -11.22 1.40
N SER A 43 15.48 -10.72 0.37
CA SER A 43 15.18 -9.42 -0.22
C SER A 43 13.76 -9.35 -0.78
N LEU A 44 13.31 -10.38 -1.49
CA LEU A 44 11.95 -10.44 -2.05
C LEU A 44 10.91 -10.43 -0.94
N VAL A 45 11.13 -11.18 0.15
CA VAL A 45 10.22 -11.21 1.30
C VAL A 45 10.12 -9.82 1.92
N PHE A 46 11.25 -9.15 2.19
CA PHE A 46 11.23 -7.79 2.76
C PHE A 46 10.62 -6.75 1.82
N ALA A 47 10.92 -6.82 0.52
CA ALA A 47 10.35 -5.90 -0.48
C ALA A 47 8.82 -6.07 -0.59
N PHE A 48 8.35 -7.32 -0.60
CA PHE A 48 6.92 -7.60 -0.61
C PHE A 48 6.25 -7.19 0.71
N SER A 49 6.90 -7.36 1.86
CA SER A 49 6.40 -6.85 3.15
C SER A 49 6.24 -5.33 3.14
N SER A 50 7.19 -4.58 2.56
CA SER A 50 7.02 -3.13 2.38
C SER A 50 5.76 -2.81 1.57
N THR A 51 5.50 -3.57 0.50
CA THR A 51 4.31 -3.40 -0.34
C THR A 51 3.03 -3.70 0.45
N GLU A 52 3.00 -4.81 1.21
CA GLU A 52 1.84 -5.19 2.02
C GLU A 52 1.52 -4.13 3.08
N ILE A 53 2.54 -3.67 3.83
CA ILE A 53 2.40 -2.63 4.85
C ILE A 53 1.90 -1.33 4.19
N ALA A 54 2.47 -0.94 3.05
CA ALA A 54 2.06 0.29 2.39
C ALA A 54 0.61 0.24 1.89
N ILE A 55 0.16 -0.86 1.28
CA ILE A 55 -1.24 -0.91 0.85
C ILE A 55 -2.18 -1.00 2.06
N GLN A 56 -1.83 -1.76 3.09
CA GLN A 56 -2.71 -2.01 4.23
C GLN A 56 -2.75 -0.85 5.21
N ASP A 57 -1.60 -0.42 5.72
CA ASP A 57 -1.51 0.52 6.83
C ASP A 57 -1.45 1.97 6.36
N LEU A 58 -0.85 2.22 5.18
CA LEU A 58 -0.68 3.57 4.65
C LEU A 58 -1.82 4.00 3.72
N LEU A 59 -2.55 3.08 3.08
CA LEU A 59 -3.65 3.42 2.15
C LEU A 59 -5.02 3.00 2.67
N LEU A 60 -5.19 1.75 3.07
CA LEU A 60 -6.50 1.18 3.39
C LEU A 60 -6.99 1.52 4.80
N LYS A 61 -6.14 1.40 5.81
CA LYS A 61 -6.51 1.70 7.19
C LYS A 61 -6.98 3.16 7.38
N PRO A 62 -6.27 4.18 6.85
CA PRO A 62 -6.75 5.57 6.91
C PRO A 62 -8.14 5.74 6.31
N VAL A 63 -8.40 5.08 5.17
CA VAL A 63 -9.69 5.08 4.49
C VAL A 63 -10.79 4.49 5.35
N VAL A 64 -10.55 3.32 5.95
CA VAL A 64 -11.55 2.68 6.82
C VAL A 64 -11.84 3.53 8.05
N VAL A 65 -10.82 4.17 8.64
CA VAL A 65 -10.99 5.12 9.75
C VAL A 65 -11.80 6.34 9.32
N GLY A 66 -11.51 6.91 8.14
CA GLY A 66 -12.23 8.04 7.58
C GLY A 66 -13.72 7.75 7.37
N LEU A 67 -14.05 6.53 6.91
CA LEU A 67 -15.42 6.09 6.60
C LEU A 67 -16.22 5.65 7.84
N THR A 68 -15.59 5.37 8.96
CA THR A 68 -16.27 4.83 10.15
C THR A 68 -16.40 5.90 11.24
N HIS A 69 -17.65 6.18 11.64
CA HIS A 69 -17.93 7.14 12.72
C HIS A 69 -17.56 6.63 14.12
N ASN A 70 -17.31 5.32 14.27
CA ASN A 70 -17.00 4.66 15.53
C ASN A 70 -15.56 4.10 15.49
N PRO A 71 -14.65 4.60 16.35
CA PRO A 71 -13.26 4.13 16.44
C PRO A 71 -13.11 2.63 16.68
N ASP A 72 -13.96 2.03 17.52
CA ASP A 72 -13.89 0.59 17.82
C ASP A 72 -14.26 -0.27 16.60
N LEU A 73 -15.21 0.21 15.79
CA LEU A 73 -15.59 -0.44 14.53
C LEU A 73 -14.51 -0.26 13.46
N SER A 74 -13.83 0.90 13.47
CA SER A 74 -12.72 1.19 12.56
C SER A 74 -11.58 0.18 12.73
N ASP A 75 -11.12 -0.01 13.97
CA ASP A 75 -10.02 -0.93 14.25
C ASP A 75 -10.38 -2.38 13.95
N LEU A 76 -11.63 -2.78 14.24
CA LEU A 76 -12.13 -4.09 13.86
C LEU A 76 -12.17 -4.27 12.33
N MET A 77 -12.68 -3.27 11.60
CA MET A 77 -12.72 -3.33 10.14
C MET A 77 -11.32 -3.34 9.53
N ALA A 78 -10.39 -2.53 10.03
CA ALA A 78 -9.00 -2.53 9.61
C ALA A 78 -8.31 -3.88 9.85
N ALA A 79 -8.60 -4.53 10.99
CA ALA A 79 -8.09 -5.87 11.31
C ALA A 79 -8.67 -6.98 10.41
N LEU A 80 -9.85 -6.76 9.82
CA LEU A 80 -10.49 -7.70 8.89
C LEU A 80 -10.01 -7.54 7.44
N ILE A 81 -9.25 -6.50 7.13
CA ILE A 81 -8.65 -6.30 5.80
C ILE A 81 -7.53 -7.34 5.60
N ASP A 82 -7.76 -8.31 4.73
CA ASP A 82 -6.70 -9.20 4.26
C ASP A 82 -6.15 -8.69 2.93
N ILE A 83 -4.95 -8.10 2.92
CA ILE A 83 -4.32 -7.59 1.71
C ILE A 83 -4.06 -8.67 0.65
N ARG A 84 -4.05 -9.94 1.04
CA ARG A 84 -3.88 -11.09 0.14
C ARG A 84 -5.18 -11.42 -0.61
N SER A 85 -6.30 -10.85 -0.20
CA SER A 85 -7.62 -11.01 -0.79
C SER A 85 -7.84 -10.07 -1.99
N ARG A 86 -8.49 -10.56 -3.05
CA ARG A 86 -8.89 -9.74 -4.21
C ARG A 86 -9.99 -8.73 -3.85
N GLN A 87 -10.72 -8.97 -2.77
CA GLN A 87 -11.78 -8.11 -2.27
C GLN A 87 -11.20 -6.80 -1.74
N THR A 88 -10.01 -6.86 -1.15
CA THR A 88 -9.28 -5.70 -0.65
C THR A 88 -8.84 -4.76 -1.76
N GLU A 89 -8.32 -5.31 -2.86
CA GLU A 89 -8.04 -4.55 -4.09
C GLU A 89 -9.30 -3.84 -4.60
N LYS A 90 -10.42 -4.55 -4.71
CA LYS A 90 -11.68 -3.95 -5.17
C LYS A 90 -12.16 -2.83 -4.26
N PHE A 91 -12.05 -3.03 -2.94
CA PHE A 91 -12.46 -2.03 -1.95
C PHE A 91 -11.59 -0.77 -2.05
N LEU A 92 -10.26 -0.91 -2.09
CA LEU A 92 -9.38 0.25 -2.27
C LEU A 92 -9.72 1.01 -3.54
N LEU A 93 -9.81 0.30 -4.67
CA LEU A 93 -10.09 0.90 -5.97
C LEU A 93 -11.45 1.57 -6.04
N TYR A 94 -12.45 1.05 -5.33
CA TYR A 94 -13.76 1.67 -5.21
C TYR A 94 -13.66 3.00 -4.46
N ILE A 95 -13.05 3.01 -3.27
CA ILE A 95 -12.92 4.25 -2.50
C ILE A 95 -12.11 5.30 -3.25
N MET A 96 -11.05 4.89 -3.92
CA MET A 96 -10.23 5.81 -4.71
C MET A 96 -10.98 6.49 -5.85
N ASP A 97 -11.91 5.79 -6.48
CA ASP A 97 -12.80 6.34 -7.50
C ASP A 97 -13.80 7.32 -6.87
N GLU A 98 -14.42 6.94 -5.74
CA GLU A 98 -15.38 7.78 -5.01
C GLU A 98 -14.77 9.10 -4.49
N VAL A 99 -13.48 9.09 -4.10
CA VAL A 99 -12.77 10.29 -3.57
C VAL A 99 -11.99 11.05 -4.65
N GLY A 100 -12.12 10.65 -5.93
CA GLY A 100 -11.57 11.36 -7.08
C GLY A 100 -10.03 11.35 -7.15
N LEU A 101 -9.39 10.30 -6.62
CA LEU A 101 -7.96 10.09 -6.82
C LEU A 101 -7.66 9.65 -8.26
N PRO A 102 -6.48 9.98 -8.82
CA PRO A 102 -6.06 9.46 -10.12
C PRO A 102 -6.18 7.93 -10.16
N ASN A 103 -6.75 7.40 -11.23
CA ASN A 103 -7.04 5.97 -11.33
C ASN A 103 -5.75 5.12 -11.36
N ILE A 104 -5.36 4.56 -10.21
CA ILE A 104 -4.21 3.65 -10.12
C ILE A 104 -4.43 2.39 -10.97
N LYS A 105 -5.67 1.98 -11.29
CA LYS A 105 -5.88 0.78 -12.13
C LYS A 105 -5.18 0.88 -13.47
N GLU A 106 -5.05 2.10 -14.00
CA GLU A 106 -4.46 2.36 -15.30
C GLU A 106 -2.95 2.58 -15.23
N GLN A 107 -2.41 2.82 -14.04
CA GLN A 107 -0.98 2.96 -13.84
C GLN A 107 -0.26 1.63 -14.05
N LYS A 108 0.79 1.69 -14.86
CA LYS A 108 1.62 0.54 -15.19
C LYS A 108 3.02 0.75 -14.64
N LEU A 109 3.58 -0.31 -14.08
CA LEU A 109 5.00 -0.39 -13.77
C LEU A 109 5.82 -0.42 -15.08
N PRO A 110 7.14 -0.18 -15.03
CA PRO A 110 7.99 -0.19 -16.22
C PRO A 110 7.91 -1.48 -17.06
N ASN A 111 7.53 -2.60 -16.45
CA ASN A 111 7.32 -3.89 -17.12
C ASN A 111 5.95 -4.01 -17.83
N GLY A 112 5.13 -2.96 -17.83
CA GLY A 112 3.81 -2.90 -18.46
C GLY A 112 2.67 -3.56 -17.66
N HIS A 113 2.96 -4.16 -16.50
CA HIS A 113 1.95 -4.71 -15.60
C HIS A 113 1.29 -3.60 -14.77
N SER A 114 0.00 -3.78 -14.46
CA SER A 114 -0.61 -2.99 -13.39
C SER A 114 0.00 -3.38 -12.05
N ILE A 115 -0.05 -2.46 -11.09
CA ILE A 115 0.43 -2.69 -9.72
C ILE A 115 -0.18 -3.96 -9.13
N TRP A 116 -1.49 -4.14 -9.29
CA TRP A 116 -2.22 -5.31 -8.77
C TRP A 116 -1.81 -6.62 -9.42
N LYS A 117 -1.58 -6.61 -10.75
CA LYS A 117 -1.07 -7.79 -11.45
C LYS A 117 0.32 -8.15 -10.93
N GLU A 118 1.22 -7.18 -10.79
CA GLU A 118 2.57 -7.43 -10.28
C GLU A 118 2.54 -7.90 -8.83
N LYS A 119 1.76 -7.24 -7.97
CA LYS A 119 1.56 -7.63 -6.57
C LYS A 119 1.12 -9.08 -6.45
N ASN A 120 0.15 -9.53 -7.26
CA ASN A 120 -0.30 -10.92 -7.23
C ASN A 120 0.78 -11.90 -7.70
N ILE A 121 1.54 -11.56 -8.75
CA ILE A 121 2.67 -12.37 -9.23
C ILE A 121 3.75 -12.51 -8.14
N ILE A 122 4.17 -11.41 -7.54
CA ILE A 122 5.20 -11.41 -6.48
C ILE A 122 4.70 -12.09 -5.21
N GLN A 123 3.43 -11.94 -4.86
CA GLN A 123 2.80 -12.66 -3.75
C GLN A 123 2.93 -14.18 -3.91
N ASP A 124 2.69 -14.69 -5.13
CA ASP A 124 2.82 -16.13 -5.40
C ASP A 124 4.27 -16.61 -5.25
N VAL A 125 5.24 -15.81 -5.70
CA VAL A 125 6.68 -16.11 -5.51
C VAL A 125 7.02 -16.11 -4.02
N ARG A 126 6.62 -15.06 -3.28
CA ARG A 126 6.82 -14.93 -1.83
C ARG A 126 6.25 -16.13 -1.09
N ASN A 127 5.04 -16.56 -1.44
CA ASN A 127 4.37 -17.70 -0.82
C ASN A 127 5.14 -19.00 -1.06
N LYS A 128 5.69 -19.22 -2.25
CA LYS A 128 6.53 -20.39 -2.53
C LYS A 128 7.84 -20.34 -1.73
N VAL A 129 8.49 -19.18 -1.65
CA VAL A 129 9.69 -18.99 -0.83
C VAL A 129 9.42 -19.33 0.63
N LEU A 130 8.38 -18.75 1.25
CA LEU A 130 8.09 -18.94 2.67
C LEU A 130 7.53 -20.34 3.00
N HIS A 131 6.65 -20.89 2.17
CA HIS A 131 5.92 -22.12 2.51
C HIS A 131 6.48 -23.38 1.86
N ARG A 132 7.28 -23.25 0.80
CA ARG A 132 7.87 -24.38 0.07
C ARG A 132 9.40 -24.38 0.06
N GLY A 133 10.03 -23.37 0.63
CA GLY A 133 11.50 -23.27 0.69
C GLY A 133 12.17 -23.08 -0.67
N THR A 134 11.44 -22.59 -1.68
CA THR A 134 12.02 -22.30 -3.00
C THR A 134 12.88 -21.04 -2.95
N SER A 135 13.80 -20.90 -3.91
CA SER A 135 14.58 -19.66 -4.06
C SER A 135 13.89 -18.68 -5.02
N ALA A 136 13.93 -17.39 -4.70
CA ALA A 136 13.57 -16.34 -5.63
C ALA A 136 14.73 -16.05 -6.60
N SER A 137 14.41 -15.69 -7.85
CA SER A 137 15.40 -15.20 -8.81
C SER A 137 15.77 -13.74 -8.54
N LYS A 138 16.89 -13.29 -9.13
CA LYS A 138 17.30 -11.89 -9.11
C LYS A 138 16.21 -11.00 -9.71
N GLU A 139 15.71 -11.38 -10.88
CA GLU A 139 14.69 -10.64 -11.63
C GLU A 139 13.38 -10.55 -10.85
N GLU A 140 12.92 -11.63 -10.22
CA GLU A 140 11.73 -11.61 -9.36
C GLU A 140 11.90 -10.64 -8.19
N THR A 141 13.11 -10.59 -7.62
CA THR A 141 13.45 -9.73 -6.50
C THR A 141 13.54 -8.26 -6.92
N GLU A 142 14.12 -7.96 -8.09
CA GLU A 142 14.15 -6.61 -8.66
C GLU A 142 12.74 -6.09 -8.90
N ARG A 143 11.85 -6.92 -9.44
CA ARG A 143 10.44 -6.55 -9.62
C ARG A 143 9.73 -6.28 -8.29
N ALA A 144 10.01 -7.08 -7.25
CA ALA A 144 9.47 -6.86 -5.92
C ALA A 144 9.96 -5.52 -5.32
N LEU A 145 11.23 -5.17 -5.52
CA LEU A 145 11.79 -3.88 -5.10
C LEU A 145 11.14 -2.71 -5.84
N VAL A 146 10.98 -2.81 -7.17
CA VAL A 146 10.32 -1.77 -7.97
C VAL A 146 8.88 -1.58 -7.53
N LEU A 147 8.15 -2.66 -7.25
CA LEU A 147 6.79 -2.59 -6.75
C LEU A 147 6.73 -1.89 -5.38
N GLY A 148 7.58 -2.29 -4.44
CA GLY A 148 7.65 -1.68 -3.11
C GLY A 148 8.00 -0.19 -3.16
N GLU A 149 8.99 0.17 -3.99
CA GLU A 149 9.40 1.55 -4.23
C GLU A 149 8.25 2.39 -4.78
N TYR A 150 7.55 1.88 -5.81
CA TYR A 150 6.45 2.60 -6.43
C TYR A 150 5.29 2.82 -5.45
N VAL A 151 4.89 1.78 -4.73
CA VAL A 151 3.77 1.89 -3.80
C VAL A 151 4.10 2.84 -2.64
N LEU A 152 5.32 2.80 -2.12
CA LEU A 152 5.72 3.57 -0.95
C LEU A 152 6.09 5.03 -1.27
N HIS A 153 6.80 5.29 -2.38
CA HIS A 153 7.35 6.62 -2.67
C HIS A 153 6.63 7.38 -3.78
N GLU A 154 5.80 6.73 -4.59
CA GLU A 154 5.00 7.40 -5.62
C GLU A 154 3.53 7.42 -5.23
N LEU A 155 2.96 6.23 -4.96
CA LEU A 155 1.53 6.10 -4.74
C LEU A 155 1.10 6.66 -3.37
N TYR A 156 1.74 6.23 -2.28
CA TYR A 156 1.36 6.69 -0.94
C TYR A 156 1.42 8.22 -0.80
N PRO A 157 2.50 8.91 -1.20
CA PRO A 157 2.54 10.37 -1.13
C PRO A 157 1.44 11.02 -1.97
N THR A 158 1.17 10.53 -3.18
CA THR A 158 0.07 11.03 -4.02
C THR A 158 -1.28 10.95 -3.30
N VAL A 159 -1.56 9.81 -2.64
CA VAL A 159 -2.82 9.62 -1.91
C VAL A 159 -2.88 10.51 -0.66
N ARG A 160 -1.81 10.51 0.16
CA ARG A 160 -1.71 11.34 1.36
C ARG A 160 -1.91 12.82 1.03
N ASP A 161 -1.15 13.33 0.07
CA ASP A 161 -1.08 14.74 -0.30
C ASP A 161 -2.41 15.24 -0.87
N HIS A 162 -3.13 14.41 -1.62
CA HIS A 162 -4.48 14.73 -2.10
C HIS A 162 -5.44 15.08 -0.96
N PHE A 163 -5.35 14.38 0.18
CA PHE A 163 -6.21 14.64 1.33
C PHE A 163 -5.70 15.77 2.22
N THR A 164 -4.38 15.86 2.45
CA THR A 164 -3.81 16.88 3.35
C THR A 164 -3.73 18.28 2.73
N TYR A 165 -3.57 18.40 1.39
CA TYR A 165 -3.56 19.72 0.74
C TYR A 165 -4.97 20.27 0.46
N ARG A 166 -5.97 19.40 0.25
CA ARG A 166 -7.36 19.83 0.09
C ARG A 166 -7.96 20.40 1.38
N SER A 167 -7.68 19.78 2.53
CA SER A 167 -8.17 20.25 3.83
C SER A 167 -7.59 21.62 4.24
N THR A 168 -6.41 21.97 3.74
CA THR A 168 -5.72 23.24 4.07
C THR A 168 -6.07 24.42 3.16
N GLY A 169 -6.95 24.24 2.17
CA GLY A 169 -7.51 25.34 1.37
C GLY A 169 -6.57 25.94 0.33
N TRP A 170 -5.45 25.29 -0.01
CA TRP A 170 -4.56 25.72 -1.10
C TRP A 170 -4.93 24.99 -2.40
N ILE A 171 -5.94 25.51 -3.10
CA ILE A 171 -6.17 25.32 -4.54
C ILE A 171 -6.25 26.69 -5.19
#